data_AF-A0A5M5C310-F1
#
_entry.id   AF-A0A5M5C310-F1
#
_cell.length_a   1.000
_cell.length_b   1.000
_cell.length_c   1.000
_cell.angle_alpha   90.00
_cell.angle_beta   90.00
_cell.angle_gamma   90.00
#
_symmetry.space_group_name_H-M   'P 1'
#
loop_
_entity.id
_entity.type
_entity.pdbx_description
1 polymer ?
#
loop_
_entity_poly.entity_id
_entity_poly.type
_entity_poly.pdbx_seq_one_letter_code
_entity_poly.pdbx_strand_id
1 'polypeptide(L)'
;RYVPVGLAGILLAGLLAAFMSTFASTVNAAPAYIVNDIYLKYINPKASVKTQIRSSYIISVAVVVISTVIGFFLKDINEIFQWIVGALFGGYIAANVLKWHWWRFNGEGYFWGMTAGVIAAIVMKFTVPDAWVLYFFPVLFGVSLIGCIAGTYSAPPTDEETLINFYTRVRPWGWWKPIEEKALARYPHIQPNRNFKRDAFNVAIGIVWQCSLTIIPMYLVVRQQLGLWSSIALLLVTTLILRKTWYKPLCKEEIRYNEEIKQLKQNKE
;
A
#
# COMPACT_ATOMS: atom_id res chain seq x y z
N ARG A 1 -21.95 8.69 -31.82
CA ARG A 1 -21.59 9.18 -33.17
C ARG A 1 -20.08 9.40 -33.38
N TYR A 2 -19.20 9.14 -32.38
CA TYR A 2 -17.78 9.50 -32.42
C TYR A 2 -16.79 8.33 -32.63
N VAL A 3 -17.26 7.08 -32.64
CA VAL A 3 -16.42 5.89 -32.85
C VAL A 3 -17.03 5.02 -33.95
N PRO A 4 -16.25 4.56 -34.94
CA PRO A 4 -16.72 3.66 -35.99
C PRO A 4 -17.33 2.36 -35.45
N VAL A 5 -18.28 1.81 -36.20
CA VAL A 5 -18.84 0.48 -35.95
C VAL A 5 -17.69 -0.54 -35.99
N GLY A 6 -17.65 -1.47 -35.03
CA GLY A 6 -16.50 -2.36 -34.81
C GLY A 6 -15.53 -1.82 -33.74
N LEU A 7 -14.96 -0.63 -33.93
CA LEU A 7 -14.11 0.01 -32.90
C LEU A 7 -14.89 0.33 -31.62
N ALA A 8 -16.18 0.68 -31.74
CA ALA A 8 -17.05 0.86 -30.59
C ALA A 8 -17.21 -0.45 -29.79
N GLY A 9 -17.28 -1.60 -30.47
CA GLY A 9 -17.33 -2.92 -29.83
C GLY A 9 -16.04 -3.25 -29.09
N ILE A 10 -14.88 -2.98 -29.72
CA ILE A 10 -13.57 -3.18 -29.09
C ILE A 10 -13.40 -2.30 -27.84
N LEU A 11 -13.82 -1.03 -27.91
CA LEU A 11 -13.77 -0.11 -26.77
C LEU A 11 -14.65 -0.59 -25.60
N LEU A 12 -15.88 -1.00 -25.88
CA LEU A 12 -16.78 -1.54 -24.86
C LEU A 12 -16.23 -2.84 -24.25
N ALA A 13 -15.73 -3.75 -25.08
CA ALA A 13 -15.12 -5.00 -24.63
C ALA A 13 -13.89 -4.73 -23.74
N GLY A 14 -13.02 -3.80 -24.13
CA GLY A 14 -11.84 -3.40 -23.35
C GLY A 14 -12.21 -2.76 -22.01
N LEU A 15 -13.22 -1.89 -21.99
CA LEU A 15 -13.71 -1.26 -20.76
C LEU A 15 -14.32 -2.30 -19.80
N LEU A 16 -15.13 -3.22 -20.34
CA LEU A 16 -15.70 -4.33 -19.56
C LEU A 16 -14.61 -5.28 -19.05
N ALA A 17 -13.61 -5.60 -19.86
CA ALA A 17 -12.49 -6.43 -19.44
C ALA A 17 -11.67 -5.78 -18.31
N ALA A 18 -11.38 -4.49 -18.43
CA ALA A 18 -10.69 -3.72 -17.38
C ALA A 18 -11.51 -3.69 -16.08
N PHE A 19 -12.81 -3.40 -16.19
CA PHE A 19 -13.73 -3.43 -15.05
C PHE A 19 -13.77 -4.82 -14.39
N MET A 20 -13.94 -5.89 -15.17
CA MET A 20 -13.98 -7.26 -14.68
C MET A 20 -12.67 -7.67 -14.00
N SER A 21 -11.52 -7.21 -14.51
CA SER A 21 -10.22 -7.45 -13.87
C SER A 21 -10.17 -6.85 -12.47
N THR A 22 -10.54 -5.58 -12.32
CA THR A 22 -10.53 -4.91 -11.00
C THR A 22 -11.59 -5.52 -10.07
N PHE A 23 -12.79 -5.79 -10.60
CA PHE A 23 -13.89 -6.39 -9.85
C PHE A 23 -13.52 -7.77 -9.30
N ALA A 24 -12.98 -8.65 -10.16
CA ALA A 24 -12.56 -10.00 -9.77
C ALA A 24 -11.44 -9.97 -8.71
N SER A 25 -10.46 -9.08 -8.84
CA SER A 25 -9.40 -8.93 -7.84
C SER A 25 -9.96 -8.54 -6.46
N THR A 26 -10.86 -7.57 -6.39
CA THR A 26 -11.47 -7.13 -5.12
C THR A 26 -12.36 -8.19 -4.50
N VAL A 27 -13.20 -8.86 -5.30
CA VAL A 27 -14.10 -9.93 -4.83
C VAL A 27 -13.31 -11.15 -4.34
N ASN A 28 -12.15 -11.44 -4.91
CA ASN A 28 -11.28 -12.52 -4.43
C ASN A 28 -10.45 -12.13 -3.19
N ALA A 29 -10.14 -10.84 -2.99
CA ALA A 29 -9.38 -10.38 -1.83
C ALA A 29 -10.22 -10.38 -0.55
N ALA A 30 -11.49 -9.96 -0.62
CA ALA A 30 -12.39 -9.88 0.54
C ALA A 30 -12.51 -11.19 1.35
N PRO A 31 -12.81 -12.36 0.74
CA PRO A 31 -12.85 -13.63 1.47
C PRO A 31 -11.47 -14.04 1.99
N ALA A 32 -10.38 -13.70 1.31
CA ALA A 32 -9.05 -14.02 1.82
C ALA A 32 -8.77 -13.33 3.16
N TYR A 33 -9.15 -12.05 3.32
CA TYR A 33 -9.03 -11.35 4.59
C TYR A 33 -9.98 -11.92 5.64
N ILE A 34 -11.27 -12.07 5.33
CA ILE A 34 -12.26 -12.51 6.33
C ILE A 34 -12.00 -13.97 6.75
N VAL A 35 -11.67 -14.86 5.81
CA VAL A 35 -11.42 -16.27 6.14
C VAL A 35 -10.12 -16.44 6.91
N ASN A 36 -9.00 -15.86 6.45
CA ASN A 36 -7.71 -16.09 7.11
C ASN A 36 -7.58 -15.29 8.41
N ASP A 37 -7.95 -14.01 8.39
CA ASP A 37 -7.66 -13.11 9.50
C ASP A 37 -8.73 -13.16 10.59
N ILE A 38 -9.98 -13.52 10.25
CA ILE A 38 -11.10 -13.60 11.20
C ILE A 38 -11.51 -15.05 11.45
N TYR A 39 -11.95 -15.76 10.41
CA TYR A 39 -12.57 -17.07 10.56
C TYR A 39 -11.58 -18.11 11.11
N LEU A 40 -10.42 -18.27 10.48
CA LEU A 40 -9.40 -19.21 10.93
C LEU A 40 -8.74 -18.76 12.24
N LYS A 41 -8.53 -17.46 12.43
CA LYS A 41 -7.83 -16.99 13.62
C LYS A 41 -8.69 -17.03 14.89
N TYR A 42 -9.98 -16.72 14.80
CA TYR A 42 -10.84 -16.52 15.98
C TYR A 42 -12.07 -17.44 16.05
N ILE A 43 -12.57 -17.97 14.92
CA ILE A 43 -13.83 -18.74 14.89
C ILE A 43 -13.57 -20.24 14.84
N ASN A 44 -12.81 -20.71 13.85
CA ASN A 44 -12.49 -22.12 13.67
C ASN A 44 -11.06 -22.33 13.13
N PRO A 45 -10.05 -22.37 14.01
CA PRO A 45 -8.65 -22.55 13.62
C PRO A 45 -8.32 -23.89 12.96
N LYS A 46 -9.18 -24.90 13.14
CA LYS A 46 -9.00 -26.25 12.57
C LYS A 46 -9.94 -26.52 11.40
N ALA A 47 -10.48 -25.47 10.77
CA ALA A 47 -11.40 -25.63 9.67
C ALA A 47 -10.74 -26.37 8.49
N SER A 48 -11.41 -27.41 7.99
CA SER A 48 -10.95 -28.14 6.80
C SER A 48 -10.85 -27.23 5.58
N VAL A 49 -9.99 -27.56 4.62
CA VAL A 49 -9.86 -26.82 3.35
C VAL A 49 -11.20 -26.67 2.64
N LYS A 50 -12.04 -27.72 2.66
CA LYS A 50 -13.39 -27.68 2.07
C LYS A 50 -14.27 -26.63 2.75
N THR A 51 -14.20 -26.51 4.07
CA THR A 51 -14.93 -25.50 4.85
C THR A 51 -14.44 -24.10 4.53
N GLN A 52 -13.11 -23.89 4.44
CA GLN A 52 -12.52 -22.60 4.09
C GLN A 52 -12.97 -22.12 2.70
N ILE A 53 -12.99 -23.02 1.71
CA ILE A 53 -13.45 -22.73 0.36
C ILE A 53 -14.95 -22.36 0.36
N ARG A 54 -15.79 -23.13 1.07
CA ARG A 54 -17.23 -22.82 1.18
C ARG A 54 -17.47 -21.47 1.84
N SER A 55 -16.77 -21.16 2.93
CA SER A 55 -16.84 -19.86 3.58
C SER A 55 -16.40 -18.74 2.64
N SER A 56 -15.35 -18.96 1.85
CA SER A 56 -14.88 -17.98 0.84
C SER A 56 -15.96 -17.67 -0.21
N TYR A 57 -16.68 -18.67 -0.71
CA TYR A 57 -17.79 -18.46 -1.64
C TYR A 57 -18.94 -17.68 -1.02
N ILE A 58 -19.34 -18.03 0.20
CA ILE A 58 -20.42 -17.34 0.93
C ILE A 58 -20.06 -15.86 1.13
N ILE A 59 -18.83 -15.60 1.60
CA ILE A 59 -18.34 -14.24 1.83
C ILE A 59 -18.28 -13.46 0.51
N SER A 60 -17.79 -14.07 -0.57
CA SER A 60 -17.73 -13.42 -1.89
C SER A 60 -19.11 -12.98 -2.37
N VAL A 61 -20.09 -13.90 -2.31
CA VAL A 61 -21.48 -13.59 -2.70
C VAL A 61 -22.06 -12.50 -1.80
N ALA A 62 -21.86 -12.59 -0.48
CA ALA A 62 -22.34 -11.58 0.46
C ALA A 62 -21.75 -10.19 0.18
N VAL A 63 -20.44 -10.10 -0.05
CA VAL A 63 -19.74 -8.85 -0.38
C VAL A 63 -20.28 -8.26 -1.68
N VAL A 64 -20.49 -9.07 -2.72
CA VAL A 64 -21.04 -8.60 -4.00
C VAL A 64 -22.47 -8.06 -3.82
N VAL A 65 -23.33 -8.80 -3.11
CA VAL A 65 -24.72 -8.37 -2.87
C VAL A 65 -24.76 -7.06 -2.08
N ILE A 66 -24.03 -6.99 -0.96
CA ILE A 66 -23.99 -5.79 -0.11
C ILE A 66 -23.43 -4.59 -0.88
N SER A 67 -22.32 -4.77 -1.60
CA SER A 67 -21.69 -3.70 -2.38
C SER A 67 -22.61 -3.19 -3.50
N THR A 68 -23.34 -4.10 -4.16
CA THR A 68 -24.32 -3.75 -5.20
C THR A 68 -25.49 -2.95 -4.63
N VAL A 69 -26.02 -3.39 -3.47
CA VAL A 69 -27.09 -2.68 -2.77
C VAL A 69 -26.64 -1.27 -2.38
N ILE A 70 -25.46 -1.14 -1.74
CA ILE A 70 -24.89 0.17 -1.39
C ILE A 70 -24.72 1.03 -2.66
N GLY A 71 -24.25 0.43 -3.76
CA GLY A 71 -24.07 1.08 -5.05
C GLY A 71 -25.32 1.79 -5.57
N PHE A 72 -26.51 1.21 -5.39
CA PHE A 72 -27.78 1.84 -5.80
C PHE A 72 -28.15 3.09 -4.99
N PHE A 73 -27.57 3.27 -3.80
CA PHE A 73 -27.80 4.46 -2.96
C PHE A 73 -26.75 5.56 -3.16
N LEU A 74 -25.69 5.30 -3.94
CA LEU A 74 -24.65 6.29 -4.19
C LEU A 74 -25.14 7.35 -5.19
N LYS A 75 -25.17 8.61 -4.75
CA LYS A 75 -25.63 9.74 -5.57
C LYS A 75 -24.51 10.39 -6.39
N ASP A 76 -23.32 10.50 -5.81
CA ASP A 76 -22.16 11.11 -6.45
C ASP A 76 -20.90 10.26 -6.21
N ILE A 77 -20.35 9.74 -7.31
CA ILE A 77 -19.11 8.96 -7.31
C ILE A 77 -17.93 9.83 -6.88
N ASN A 78 -17.86 11.08 -7.35
CA ASN A 78 -16.77 12.00 -7.05
C ASN A 78 -16.68 12.32 -5.55
N GLU A 79 -17.82 12.56 -4.90
CA GLU A 79 -17.88 12.80 -3.46
C GLU A 79 -17.32 11.61 -2.66
N ILE A 80 -17.73 10.39 -3.02
CA ILE A 80 -17.28 9.17 -2.36
C ILE A 80 -15.80 8.93 -2.59
N PHE A 81 -15.31 9.13 -3.82
CA PHE A 81 -13.89 9.01 -4.13
C PHE A 81 -13.06 10.01 -3.33
N GLN A 82 -13.50 11.27 -3.24
CA GLN A 82 -12.80 12.28 -2.45
C GLN A 82 -12.82 11.97 -0.95
N TRP A 83 -13.89 11.37 -0.44
CA TRP A 83 -13.96 10.95 0.95
C TRP A 83 -13.03 9.76 1.22
N ILE A 84 -13.07 8.72 0.38
CA ILE A 84 -12.20 7.54 0.51
C ILE A 84 -10.72 7.94 0.34
N VAL A 85 -10.40 8.70 -0.70
CA VAL A 85 -9.01 9.04 -1.01
C VAL A 85 -8.51 10.19 -0.14
N GLY A 86 -9.30 11.24 0.05
CA GLY A 86 -8.87 12.43 0.80
C GLY A 86 -8.88 12.22 2.31
N ALA A 87 -9.95 11.61 2.86
CA ALA A 87 -10.13 11.50 4.30
C ALA A 87 -9.40 10.27 4.87
N LEU A 88 -9.62 9.08 4.29
CA LEU A 88 -9.06 7.84 4.83
C LEU A 88 -7.55 7.76 4.62
N PHE A 89 -7.00 8.26 3.50
CA PHE A 89 -5.54 8.24 3.33
C PHE A 89 -4.82 9.15 4.31
N GLY A 90 -5.44 10.27 4.73
CA GLY A 90 -4.88 11.12 5.80
C GLY A 90 -4.62 10.33 7.08
N GLY A 91 -5.56 9.45 7.45
CA GLY A 91 -5.42 8.53 8.58
C GLY A 91 -4.52 7.32 8.34
N TYR A 92 -4.28 6.97 7.07
CA TYR A 92 -3.54 5.77 6.67
C TYR A 92 -2.03 6.01 6.55
N ILE A 93 -1.64 7.15 6.01
CA ILE A 93 -0.26 7.42 5.60
C ILE A 93 0.68 7.42 6.80
N ALA A 94 0.31 8.08 7.91
CA ALA A 94 1.18 8.19 9.09
C ALA A 94 1.59 6.80 9.62
N ALA A 95 0.60 5.92 9.87
CA ALA A 95 0.85 4.57 10.36
C ALA A 95 1.65 3.71 9.37
N ASN A 96 1.40 3.86 8.06
CA ASN A 96 2.09 3.09 7.03
C ASN A 96 3.51 3.55 6.74
N VAL A 97 3.85 4.80 7.04
CA VAL A 97 5.22 5.31 6.97
C VAL A 97 5.99 4.95 8.24
N LEU A 98 5.42 5.19 9.42
CA LEU A 98 6.10 4.99 10.70
C LEU A 98 6.49 3.52 10.95
N LYS A 99 5.66 2.56 10.53
CA LYS A 99 5.96 1.13 10.69
C LYS A 99 7.28 0.67 10.06
N TRP A 100 7.75 1.37 9.02
CA TRP A 100 9.01 1.04 8.37
C TRP A 100 10.19 1.86 8.91
N HIS A 101 9.94 3.07 9.42
CA HIS A 101 11.01 4.03 9.71
C HIS A 101 11.29 4.24 11.20
N TRP A 102 10.45 3.71 12.10
CA TRP A 102 10.60 3.90 13.53
C TRP A 102 10.55 2.57 14.28
N TRP A 103 11.68 2.15 14.84
CA TRP A 103 11.82 0.87 15.55
C TRP A 103 10.82 0.66 16.71
N ARG A 104 10.40 1.76 17.34
CA ARG A 104 9.53 1.72 18.53
C ARG A 104 8.06 1.58 18.18
N PHE A 105 7.70 1.87 16.92
CA PHE A 105 6.32 1.84 16.44
C PHE A 105 5.78 0.41 16.50
N ASN A 106 4.68 0.24 17.24
CA ASN A 106 4.09 -1.07 17.54
C ASN A 106 2.64 -1.16 17.03
N GLY A 107 1.99 -2.30 17.29
CA GLY A 107 0.61 -2.54 16.87
C GLY A 107 -0.40 -1.53 17.45
N GLU A 108 -0.19 -1.05 18.67
CA GLU A 108 -1.04 -0.04 19.30
C GLU A 108 -0.90 1.33 18.64
N GLY A 109 0.33 1.74 18.31
CA GLY A 109 0.56 2.94 17.52
C GLY A 109 -0.13 2.88 16.16
N TYR A 110 -0.07 1.72 15.49
CA TYR A 110 -0.77 1.50 14.22
C TYR A 110 -2.30 1.59 14.40
N PHE A 111 -2.85 0.92 15.41
CA PHE A 111 -4.27 0.90 15.69
C PHE A 111 -4.83 2.29 16.03
N TRP A 112 -4.24 2.98 17.00
CA TRP A 112 -4.71 4.30 17.44
C TRP A 112 -4.49 5.38 16.39
N GLY A 113 -3.40 5.31 15.63
CA GLY A 113 -3.14 6.24 14.53
C GLY A 113 -4.16 6.13 13.39
N MET A 114 -4.46 4.90 12.97
CA MET A 114 -5.49 4.63 11.96
C MET A 114 -6.88 5.02 12.47
N THR A 115 -7.22 4.61 13.69
CA THR A 115 -8.53 4.87 14.29
C THR A 115 -8.78 6.36 14.49
N ALA A 116 -7.80 7.09 15.02
CA ALA A 116 -7.90 8.55 15.19
C ALA A 116 -8.09 9.26 13.85
N GLY A 117 -7.37 8.84 12.80
CA GLY A 117 -7.53 9.41 11.46
C GLY A 117 -8.90 9.15 10.84
N VAL A 118 -9.42 7.91 10.96
CA VAL A 118 -10.76 7.55 10.47
C VAL A 118 -11.86 8.29 11.25
N ILE A 119 -11.77 8.34 12.58
CA ILE A 119 -12.74 9.08 13.41
C ILE A 119 -12.69 10.57 13.07
N ALA A 120 -11.50 11.16 12.91
CA ALA A 120 -11.37 12.57 12.53
C ALA A 120 -12.00 12.85 11.15
N ALA A 121 -11.81 11.95 10.18
CA ALA A 121 -12.43 12.04 8.86
C ALA A 121 -13.96 11.97 8.92
N ILE A 122 -14.51 11.08 9.76
CA ILE A 122 -15.96 10.96 9.98
C ILE A 122 -16.50 12.23 10.65
N VAL A 123 -15.89 12.67 11.75
CA VAL A 123 -16.29 13.89 12.47
C VAL A 123 -16.27 15.10 11.54
N MET A 124 -15.23 15.24 10.73
CA MET A 124 -15.11 16.32 9.75
C MET A 124 -16.28 16.33 8.77
N LYS A 125 -16.71 15.16 8.27
CA LYS A 125 -17.83 15.07 7.32
C LYS A 125 -19.13 15.64 7.91
N PHE A 126 -19.32 15.53 9.22
CA PHE A 126 -20.51 16.07 9.90
C PHE A 126 -20.35 17.53 10.35
N THR A 127 -19.13 18.00 10.63
CA THR A 127 -18.89 19.38 11.10
C THR A 127 -18.68 20.38 9.97
N VAL A 128 -18.10 19.95 8.84
CA VAL A 128 -17.82 20.81 7.68
C VAL A 128 -18.26 20.11 6.38
N PRO A 129 -19.58 19.89 6.19
CA PRO A 129 -20.10 19.03 5.12
C PRO A 129 -19.80 19.54 3.70
N ASP A 130 -19.71 20.87 3.52
CA ASP A 130 -19.50 21.53 2.22
C ASP A 130 -18.02 21.76 1.87
N ALA A 131 -17.10 21.40 2.77
CA ALA A 131 -15.68 21.58 2.52
C ALA A 131 -15.09 20.45 1.68
N TRP A 132 -14.14 20.82 0.82
CA TRP A 132 -13.31 19.85 0.13
C TRP A 132 -12.40 19.15 1.15
N VAL A 133 -12.69 17.88 1.39
CA VAL A 133 -11.96 16.99 2.31
C VAL A 133 -10.45 17.05 2.09
N LEU A 134 -10.02 17.21 0.84
CA LEU A 134 -8.61 17.31 0.47
C LEU A 134 -7.86 18.45 1.17
N TYR A 135 -8.49 19.61 1.41
CA TYR A 135 -7.82 20.73 2.11
C TYR A 135 -7.58 20.44 3.58
N PHE A 136 -8.36 19.53 4.16
CA PHE A 136 -8.22 19.12 5.56
C PHE A 136 -7.26 17.95 5.74
N PHE A 137 -6.68 17.44 4.65
CA PHE A 137 -5.67 16.38 4.70
C PHE A 137 -4.55 16.67 5.71
N PRO A 138 -3.92 17.87 5.79
CA PRO A 138 -2.87 18.14 6.78
C PRO A 138 -3.36 18.01 8.23
N VAL A 139 -4.61 18.40 8.50
CA VAL A 139 -5.22 18.30 9.83
C VAL A 139 -5.48 16.83 10.17
N LEU A 140 -6.10 16.08 9.25
CA LEU A 140 -6.37 14.65 9.43
C LEU A 140 -5.09 13.84 9.61
N PHE A 141 -4.06 14.15 8.82
CA PHE A 141 -2.73 13.58 8.95
C PHE A 141 -2.11 13.92 10.32
N GLY A 142 -2.23 15.17 10.77
CA GLY A 142 -1.75 15.59 12.10
C GLY A 142 -2.43 14.83 13.24
N VAL A 143 -3.76 14.68 13.20
CA VAL A 143 -4.52 13.91 14.20
C VAL A 143 -4.10 12.43 14.18
N SER A 144 -3.96 11.83 13.00
CA SER A 144 -3.47 10.46 12.87
C SER A 144 -2.05 10.28 13.38
N LEU A 145 -1.17 11.25 13.14
CA LEU A 145 0.21 11.23 13.62
C LEU A 145 0.27 11.33 15.15
N ILE A 146 -0.56 12.19 15.76
CA ILE A 146 -0.70 12.27 17.22
C ILE A 146 -1.20 10.93 17.77
N GLY A 147 -2.22 10.33 17.14
CA GLY A 147 -2.73 9.00 17.50
C GLY A 147 -1.65 7.91 17.38
N CYS A 148 -0.82 7.95 16.33
CA CYS A 148 0.31 7.04 16.14
C CYS A 148 1.31 7.14 17.30
N ILE A 149 1.69 8.37 17.66
CA ILE A 149 2.67 8.63 18.72
C ILE A 149 2.09 8.22 20.08
N ALA A 150 0.88 8.67 20.40
CA ALA A 150 0.21 8.36 21.66
C ALA A 150 0.02 6.85 21.85
N GLY A 151 -0.47 6.15 20.82
CA GLY A 151 -0.64 4.69 20.85
C GLY A 151 0.68 3.93 20.91
N THR A 152 1.76 4.46 20.33
CA THR A 152 3.08 3.82 20.43
C THR A 152 3.59 3.81 21.86
N TYR A 153 3.35 4.89 22.60
CA TYR A 153 3.76 5.03 24.00
C TYR A 153 2.76 4.45 25.01
N SER A 154 1.53 4.13 24.61
CA SER A 154 0.55 3.47 25.48
C SER A 154 0.87 1.99 25.75
N ALA A 155 1.73 1.38 24.94
CA ALA A 155 2.15 -0.01 25.09
C ALA A 155 3.67 -0.17 25.03
N PRO A 156 4.21 -1.26 25.63
CA PRO A 156 5.62 -1.59 25.51
C PRO A 156 6.07 -1.76 24.05
N PRO A 157 7.38 -1.66 23.76
CA PRO A 157 7.89 -1.99 22.43
C PRO A 157 7.54 -3.43 22.06
N THR A 158 7.44 -3.69 20.75
CA THR A 158 7.41 -5.06 20.25
C THR A 158 8.63 -5.83 20.78
N ASP A 159 8.44 -7.12 21.02
CA ASP A 159 9.48 -8.01 21.49
C ASP A 159 10.80 -7.83 20.71
N GLU A 160 11.90 -7.79 21.46
CA GLU A 160 13.22 -7.46 20.93
C GLU A 160 13.70 -8.51 19.92
N GLU A 161 13.42 -9.79 20.14
CA GLU A 161 13.79 -10.84 19.21
C GLU A 161 13.04 -10.68 17.88
N THR A 162 11.76 -10.30 17.93
CA THR A 162 10.97 -9.97 16.74
C THR A 162 11.58 -8.80 15.98
N LEU A 163 12.00 -7.73 16.68
CA LEU A 163 12.62 -6.55 16.07
C LEU A 163 13.98 -6.87 15.45
N ILE A 164 14.82 -7.68 16.11
CA ILE A 164 16.10 -8.13 15.56
C ILE A 164 15.87 -9.02 14.33
N ASN A 165 14.96 -9.98 14.39
CA ASN A 165 14.61 -10.84 13.25
C ASN A 165 14.05 -10.02 12.07
N PHE A 166 13.27 -8.97 12.35
CA PHE A 166 12.79 -8.06 11.32
C PHE A 166 13.93 -7.25 10.70
N TYR A 167 14.78 -6.62 11.53
CA TYR A 167 15.90 -5.79 11.06
C TYR A 167 16.89 -6.59 10.21
N THR A 168 17.27 -7.80 10.64
CA THR A 168 18.21 -8.67 9.92
C THR A 168 17.74 -9.03 8.51
N ARG A 169 16.43 -9.18 8.32
CA ARG A 169 15.80 -9.50 7.01
C ARG A 169 15.55 -8.27 6.15
N VAL A 170 15.01 -7.20 6.74
CA VAL A 170 14.48 -6.06 5.97
C VAL A 170 15.52 -4.94 5.82
N ARG A 171 16.31 -4.69 6.88
CA ARG A 171 17.30 -3.61 6.95
C ARG A 171 16.73 -2.25 6.51
N PRO A 172 15.63 -1.81 7.14
CA PRO A 172 14.95 -0.58 6.75
C PRO A 172 15.78 0.66 7.09
N TRP A 173 15.49 1.76 6.40
CA TRP A 173 16.03 3.08 6.76
C TRP A 173 15.23 3.71 7.91
N GLY A 174 15.81 4.71 8.56
CA GLY A 174 15.14 5.53 9.57
C GLY A 174 15.79 5.42 10.96
N TRP A 175 14.97 5.54 12.00
CA TRP A 175 15.41 5.42 13.38
C TRP A 175 15.41 3.94 13.76
N TRP A 176 16.49 3.23 13.41
CA TRP A 176 16.68 1.82 13.77
C TRP A 176 17.98 1.54 14.53
N LYS A 177 18.80 2.57 14.79
CA LYS A 177 20.12 2.45 15.45
C LYS A 177 20.14 1.52 16.69
N PRO A 178 19.20 1.61 17.65
CA PRO A 178 19.26 0.75 18.84
C PRO A 178 19.09 -0.73 18.53
N ILE A 179 18.28 -1.07 17.52
CA ILE A 179 18.06 -2.46 17.10
C ILE A 179 19.15 -2.92 16.14
N GLU A 180 19.66 -2.01 15.30
CA GLU A 180 20.81 -2.24 14.42
C GLU A 180 22.04 -2.67 15.22
N GLU A 181 22.40 -1.92 16.26
CA GLU A 181 23.57 -2.22 17.11
C GLU A 181 23.44 -3.62 17.75
N LYS A 182 22.24 -3.98 18.24
CA LYS A 182 21.96 -5.30 18.80
C LYS A 182 22.00 -6.41 17.75
N ALA A 183 21.46 -6.14 16.57
CA ALA A 183 21.48 -7.09 15.46
C ALA A 183 22.91 -7.35 14.97
N LEU A 184 23.74 -6.32 14.86
CA LEU A 184 25.15 -6.43 14.47
C LEU A 184 26.00 -7.12 15.54
N ALA A 185 25.72 -6.89 16.82
CA ALA A 185 26.37 -7.61 17.92
C ALA A 185 26.09 -9.12 17.85
N ARG A 186 24.87 -9.51 17.46
CA ARG A 186 24.47 -10.93 17.31
C ARG A 186 24.94 -11.53 15.98
N TYR A 187 24.97 -10.74 14.91
CA TYR A 187 25.28 -11.18 13.55
C TYR A 187 26.27 -10.22 12.86
N PRO A 188 27.58 -10.33 13.15
CA PRO A 188 28.60 -9.39 12.65
C PRO A 188 28.78 -9.38 11.13
N HIS A 189 28.33 -10.42 10.43
CA HIS A 189 28.43 -10.56 8.98
C HIS A 189 27.38 -9.74 8.21
N ILE A 190 26.36 -9.22 8.90
CA ILE A 190 25.31 -8.42 8.27
C ILE A 190 25.82 -7.00 8.00
N GLN A 191 25.60 -6.50 6.79
CA GLN A 191 25.87 -5.11 6.45
C GLN A 191 24.59 -4.26 6.50
N PRO A 192 24.59 -3.12 7.22
CA PRO A 192 23.49 -2.17 7.22
C PRO A 192 23.24 -1.56 5.84
N ASN A 193 21.97 -1.27 5.52
CA ASN A 193 21.63 -0.61 4.27
C ASN A 193 21.89 0.90 4.34
N ARG A 194 22.89 1.38 3.60
CA ARG A 194 23.27 2.81 3.51
C ARG A 194 22.79 3.51 2.23
N ASN A 195 22.01 2.83 1.40
CA ASN A 195 21.64 3.31 0.07
C ASN A 195 20.43 4.27 0.05
N PHE A 196 20.02 4.82 1.20
CA PHE A 196 18.85 5.70 1.31
C PHE A 196 18.77 6.77 0.23
N LYS A 197 19.87 7.47 -0.08
CA LYS A 197 19.90 8.52 -1.12
C LYS A 197 19.53 7.98 -2.50
N ARG A 198 20.08 6.81 -2.87
CA ARG A 198 19.81 6.15 -4.14
C ARG A 198 18.36 5.67 -4.19
N ASP A 199 17.90 5.09 -3.10
CA ASP A 199 16.56 4.49 -3.05
C ASP A 199 15.47 5.57 -3.01
N ALA A 200 15.67 6.66 -2.26
CA ALA A 200 14.79 7.84 -2.30
C ALA A 200 14.76 8.51 -3.68
N PHE A 201 15.91 8.62 -4.36
CA PHE A 201 15.96 9.08 -5.75
C PHE A 201 15.17 8.16 -6.68
N ASN A 202 15.35 6.84 -6.56
CA ASN A 202 14.61 5.86 -7.35
C ASN A 202 13.09 5.93 -7.08
N VAL A 203 12.66 6.16 -5.85
CA VAL A 203 11.24 6.36 -5.51
C VAL A 203 10.69 7.60 -6.22
N ALA A 204 11.40 8.74 -6.17
CA ALA A 204 10.96 9.96 -6.85
C ALA A 204 10.84 9.78 -8.37
N ILE A 205 11.84 9.15 -9.00
CA ILE A 205 11.79 8.81 -10.44
C ILE A 205 10.68 7.80 -10.73
N GLY A 206 10.46 6.83 -9.85
CA GLY A 206 9.39 5.84 -9.94
C GLY A 206 7.99 6.46 -9.92
N ILE A 207 7.77 7.48 -9.09
CA ILE A 207 6.52 8.25 -9.08
C ILE A 207 6.30 8.92 -10.45
N VAL A 208 7.31 9.61 -10.98
CA VAL A 208 7.22 10.26 -12.31
C VAL A 208 6.97 9.23 -13.41
N TRP A 209 7.67 8.09 -13.36
CA TRP A 209 7.51 6.98 -14.29
C TRP A 209 6.08 6.43 -14.27
N GLN A 210 5.52 6.18 -13.07
CA GLN A 210 4.16 5.68 -12.89
C GLN A 210 3.10 6.69 -13.33
N CYS A 211 3.26 7.98 -13.00
CA CYS A 211 2.38 9.05 -13.49
C CYS A 211 2.42 9.18 -15.01
N SER A 212 3.60 9.00 -15.63
CA SER A 212 3.72 9.03 -17.08
C SER A 212 2.91 7.92 -17.74
N LEU A 213 2.95 6.70 -17.19
CA LEU A 213 2.15 5.56 -17.68
C LEU A 213 0.65 5.83 -17.65
N THR A 214 0.14 6.50 -16.61
CA THR A 214 -1.29 6.78 -16.49
C THR A 214 -1.74 7.96 -17.36
N ILE A 215 -0.90 8.96 -17.58
CA ILE A 215 -1.23 10.16 -18.35
C ILE A 215 -1.15 9.93 -19.87
N ILE A 216 -0.26 9.04 -20.36
CA ILE A 216 -0.14 8.71 -21.80
C ILE A 216 -1.49 8.35 -22.46
N PRO A 217 -2.28 7.38 -21.95
CA PRO A 217 -3.57 7.06 -22.56
C PRO A 217 -4.56 8.23 -22.47
N MET A 218 -4.46 9.07 -21.44
CA MET A 218 -5.29 10.28 -21.32
C MET A 218 -4.97 11.30 -22.43
N TYR A 219 -3.70 11.61 -22.69
CA TYR A 219 -3.31 12.51 -23.78
C TYR A 219 -3.60 11.94 -25.17
N LEU A 220 -3.54 10.62 -25.32
CA LEU A 220 -3.97 9.94 -26.53
C LEU A 220 -5.46 10.19 -26.81
N VAL A 221 -6.31 10.07 -25.77
CA VAL A 221 -7.76 10.29 -25.87
C VAL A 221 -8.10 11.76 -26.12
N VAL A 222 -7.45 12.69 -25.40
CA VAL A 222 -7.63 14.15 -25.57
C VAL A 222 -7.00 14.65 -26.89
N ARG A 223 -6.28 13.80 -27.63
CA ARG A 223 -5.56 14.11 -28.87
C ARG A 223 -4.55 15.26 -28.72
N GLN A 224 -3.98 15.42 -27.52
CA GLN A 224 -2.97 16.43 -27.26
C GLN A 224 -1.57 15.88 -27.61
N GLN A 225 -1.09 16.19 -28.81
CA GLN A 225 0.14 15.60 -29.36
C GLN A 225 1.39 15.95 -28.54
N LEU A 226 1.55 17.21 -28.13
CA LEU A 226 2.74 17.64 -27.39
C LEU A 226 2.84 16.92 -26.03
N GLY A 227 1.74 16.86 -25.28
CA GLY A 227 1.66 16.13 -24.02
C GLY A 227 1.96 14.65 -24.20
N LEU A 228 1.34 14.00 -25.18
CA LEU A 228 1.56 12.58 -25.49
C LEU A 228 3.05 12.27 -25.72
N TRP A 229 3.70 12.99 -26.63
CA TRP A 229 5.11 12.73 -26.97
C TRP A 229 6.05 13.08 -25.81
N SER A 230 5.77 14.16 -25.07
CA SER A 230 6.54 14.51 -23.88
C SER A 230 6.45 13.44 -22.79
N SER A 231 5.26 12.88 -22.52
CA SER A 231 5.05 11.82 -21.52
C SER A 231 5.68 10.50 -21.94
N ILE A 232 5.65 10.15 -23.24
CA ILE A 232 6.36 8.97 -23.77
C ILE A 232 7.87 9.16 -23.62
N ALA A 233 8.41 10.32 -23.99
CA ALA A 233 9.83 10.60 -23.82
C ALA A 233 10.24 10.55 -22.34
N LEU A 234 9.44 11.14 -21.45
CA LEU A 234 9.67 11.12 -20.01
C LEU A 234 9.64 9.69 -19.46
N LEU A 235 8.70 8.85 -19.90
CA LEU A 235 8.63 7.44 -19.55
C LEU A 235 9.89 6.68 -19.97
N LEU A 236 10.37 6.89 -21.19
CA LEU A 236 11.59 6.23 -21.69
C LEU A 236 12.82 6.67 -20.91
N VAL A 237 12.99 7.97 -20.67
CA VAL A 237 14.10 8.52 -19.89
C VAL A 237 14.09 7.97 -18.47
N THR A 238 12.95 8.03 -17.78
CA THR A 238 12.83 7.50 -16.41
C THR A 238 13.02 5.99 -16.34
N THR A 239 12.59 5.23 -17.37
CA THR A 239 12.88 3.79 -17.51
C THR A 239 14.38 3.52 -17.60
N LEU A 240 15.12 4.28 -18.41
CA LEU A 240 16.57 4.13 -18.55
C LEU A 240 17.31 4.48 -17.25
N ILE A 241 16.86 5.54 -16.56
CA ILE A 241 17.39 5.92 -15.25
C ILE A 241 17.17 4.77 -14.25
N LEU A 242 15.92 4.33 -14.05
CA LEU A 242 15.57 3.24 -13.12
C LEU A 242 16.30 1.94 -13.45
N ARG A 243 16.48 1.62 -14.74
CA ARG A 243 17.25 0.44 -15.15
C ARG A 243 18.69 0.51 -14.65
N LYS A 244 19.31 1.68 -14.67
CA LYS A 244 20.71 1.89 -14.25
C LYS A 244 20.84 2.06 -12.73
N THR A 245 19.94 2.80 -12.09
CA THR A 245 20.03 3.20 -10.68
C THR A 245 19.32 2.26 -9.72
N TRP A 246 18.35 1.47 -10.20
CA TRP A 246 17.59 0.52 -9.39
C TRP A 246 17.77 -0.93 -9.86
N TYR A 247 17.40 -1.26 -11.10
CA TYR A 247 17.33 -2.66 -11.55
C TYR A 247 18.69 -3.38 -11.55
N LYS A 248 19.74 -2.77 -12.14
CA LYS A 248 21.08 -3.39 -12.17
C LYS A 248 21.69 -3.56 -10.78
N PRO A 249 21.65 -2.55 -9.87
CA PRO A 249 22.10 -2.74 -8.50
C PRO A 249 21.28 -3.78 -7.72
N LEU A 250 19.96 -3.82 -7.91
CA LEU A 250 19.07 -4.76 -7.23
C LEU A 250 19.50 -6.21 -7.44
N CYS A 251 19.79 -6.62 -8.69
CA CYS A 251 20.24 -8.00 -8.96
C CYS A 251 21.54 -8.36 -8.22
N LYS A 252 22.48 -7.42 -8.09
CA LYS A 252 23.73 -7.65 -7.35
C LYS A 252 23.50 -7.74 -5.85
N GLU A 253 22.64 -6.86 -5.32
CA GLU A 253 22.30 -6.80 -3.91
C GLU A 253 21.49 -8.02 -3.46
N GLU A 254 20.63 -8.55 -4.33
CA GLU A 254 19.86 -9.77 -4.09
C GLU A 254 20.76 -11.00 -3.93
N ILE A 255 21.78 -11.15 -4.78
CA ILE A 255 22.75 -12.25 -4.66
C ILE A 255 23.46 -12.19 -3.30
N ARG A 256 24.01 -11.02 -2.95
CA ARG A 256 24.68 -10.81 -1.65
C ARG A 256 23.72 -11.08 -0.48
N TYR A 257 22.50 -10.57 -0.56
CA TYR A 257 21.48 -10.79 0.47
C TYR A 257 21.17 -12.29 0.65
N ASN A 258 21.02 -13.03 -0.44
CA ASN A 258 20.73 -14.47 -0.38
C ASN A 258 21.89 -15.26 0.25
N GLU A 259 23.14 -14.87 -0.02
CA GLU A 259 24.32 -15.46 0.63
C GLU A 259 24.33 -15.18 2.14
N GLU A 260 24.07 -13.94 2.55
CA GLU A 260 24.02 -13.56 3.97
C GLU A 260 22.86 -14.26 4.72
N ILE A 261 21.68 -14.37 4.10
CA ILE A 261 20.54 -15.10 4.69
C ILE A 261 20.83 -16.61 4.81
N LYS A 262 21.55 -17.19 3.85
CA LYS A 262 21.95 -18.61 3.91
C LYS A 262 22.87 -18.87 5.11
N GLN A 263 23.85 -17.99 5.35
CA GLN A 263 24.73 -18.06 6.52
C GLN A 263 23.95 -17.88 7.84
N LEU A 264 22.98 -16.97 7.87
CA LEU A 264 22.12 -16.78 9.05
C LEU A 264 21.30 -18.02 9.40
N LYS A 265 20.82 -18.76 8.39
CA LYS A 265 20.08 -20.02 8.62
C LYS A 265 21.01 -21.11 9.16
N GLN A 266 22.21 -21.23 8.60
CA GLN A 266 23.22 -22.20 9.06
C GLN A 266 23.68 -21.95 10.51
N ASN A 267 23.72 -20.70 10.96
CA ASN A 267 24.07 -20.37 12.35
C ASN A 267 22.90 -20.54 13.34
N LYS A 268 21.68 -20.80 12.87
CA LYS A 268 20.50 -21.06 13.70
C LYS A 268 20.21 -22.56 13.87
N GLU A 269 20.77 -23.40 13.01
CA GLU A 269 20.77 -24.88 13.11
C GLU A 269 21.95 -25.35 13.97
#